data_AF-A0A7C3ZDX9-F1
#
_entry.id   AF-A0A7C3ZDX9-F1
#
_cell.length_a   1.000
_cell.length_b   1.000
_cell.length_c   1.000
_cell.angle_alpha   90.00
_cell.angle_beta   90.00
_cell.angle_gamma   90.00
#
_symmetry.space_group_name_H-M   'P 1'
#
loop_
_entity.id
_entity.type
_entity.pdbx_description
1 polymer ?
#
loop_
_entity_poly.entity_id
_entity_poly.type
_entity_poly.pdbx_seq_one_letter_code
_entity_poly.pdbx_strand_id
1 'polypeptide(L)'
;IIDEVDSILIDEARTPLIISAPDTESSKYYQEFAKIIPHLRAEEDYQIDEKLKAVTLTERGIDKVEKILGLENIYEEKGMKYLHYLEQALRGQTLFKRDKDYVVKNGEVIIVDEFTGRLMPGRRWSGGLHQAIEAKEGVRINPESIVLASITFQNYFRMYRKLAGMTGTAATSAEEFDKVYKLEVVIIPTNKPVIRQDLPDRIYKTMAGKFKAVVEEIKIRHQKGQPILVGTTSIEKNEFLSKLLQREGIPHQVLNAKYHEKEGEIIAQAGRLGRVTIATNMAGRGVDIILGGNPPDPVEAEKVRQLGGLHVIGTERHEARRIDNQLRGRAGRQGDPGSSQFFLSLEDDLMRIFASDKVKALMNTLKIPEDQPIEAKLISGAIEAAQAKIEGFNFDLRKHVLEYDDVMNKHREVIYKKRREFLQVENWELAIGNWLKNDEEKIALQNKVKELGDKFNQVAKLVALRILDMFWLEHLENMEYLRDSVRLRAYGQRDPLVEYKSEGHRLFRDLLKKIEETIVKTILQVSLKEAPAPSSQPINLTKAKKKIGRNDPCPCGSGKKYKKCCGRDL
;
A
#
# COMPACT_ATOMS: atom_id res chain seq x y z
N ILE A 1 -19.66 6.05 10.11
CA ILE A 1 -19.93 4.63 10.42
C ILE A 1 -19.20 3.82 9.36
N ILE A 2 -18.34 2.90 9.76
CA ILE A 2 -17.51 2.09 8.88
C ILE A 2 -18.09 0.68 8.82
N ASP A 3 -18.48 0.25 7.64
CA ASP A 3 -18.83 -1.17 7.41
C ASP A 3 -17.55 -2.00 7.28
N GLU A 4 -17.59 -3.26 7.69
CA GLU A 4 -16.44 -4.18 7.68
C GLU A 4 -15.21 -3.57 8.39
N VAL A 5 -15.46 -2.97 9.56
CA VAL A 5 -14.50 -2.11 10.27
C VAL A 5 -13.17 -2.81 10.60
N ASP A 6 -13.17 -4.11 10.83
CA ASP A 6 -11.95 -4.88 11.07
C ASP A 6 -11.08 -5.00 9.83
N SER A 7 -11.65 -5.14 8.64
CA SER A 7 -10.81 -5.13 7.45
C SER A 7 -10.29 -3.75 7.09
N ILE A 8 -11.10 -2.71 7.22
CA ILE A 8 -10.64 -1.36 6.86
C ILE A 8 -9.62 -0.84 7.88
N LEU A 9 -9.90 -0.95 9.18
CA LEU A 9 -9.08 -0.36 10.23
C LEU A 9 -7.94 -1.25 10.73
N ILE A 10 -7.92 -2.55 10.37
CA ILE A 10 -6.88 -3.51 10.78
C ILE A 10 -6.17 -4.13 9.57
N ASP A 11 -6.89 -4.70 8.58
CA ASP A 11 -6.23 -5.33 7.43
C ASP A 11 -5.59 -4.32 6.47
N GLU A 12 -6.38 -3.33 6.03
CA GLU A 12 -5.94 -2.31 5.05
C GLU A 12 -5.05 -1.24 5.69
N ALA A 13 -5.16 -1.07 7.00
CA ALA A 13 -4.38 -0.13 7.80
C ALA A 13 -2.88 -0.49 7.91
N ARG A 14 -2.42 -1.51 7.18
CA ARG A 14 -1.00 -1.85 7.01
C ARG A 14 -0.27 -0.89 6.05
N THR A 15 -0.99 -0.34 5.08
CA THR A 15 -0.42 0.52 4.04
C THR A 15 -0.98 1.93 4.12
N PRO A 16 -0.13 2.98 4.10
CA PRO A 16 -0.60 4.35 4.08
C PRO A 16 -1.23 4.72 2.74
N LEU A 17 -2.11 5.71 2.75
CA LEU A 17 -2.64 6.37 1.56
C LEU A 17 -1.60 7.37 1.06
N ILE A 18 -1.12 7.20 -0.16
CA ILE A 18 -0.05 8.02 -0.74
C ILE A 18 -0.53 8.64 -2.06
N ILE A 19 -0.29 9.94 -2.22
CA ILE A 19 -0.35 10.63 -3.50
C ILE A 19 1.09 10.88 -3.93
N SER A 20 1.47 10.41 -5.12
CA SER A 20 2.81 10.58 -5.66
C SER A 20 2.83 11.23 -7.04
N ALA A 21 3.96 11.83 -7.39
CA ALA A 21 4.25 12.35 -8.72
C ALA A 21 5.64 11.91 -9.20
N PRO A 22 5.86 11.81 -10.52
CA PRO A 22 7.18 11.48 -11.04
C PRO A 22 8.15 12.66 -10.80
N ASP A 23 9.31 12.38 -10.22
CA ASP A 23 10.41 13.33 -10.07
C ASP A 23 11.40 13.19 -11.22
N THR A 24 11.35 14.13 -12.15
CA THR A 24 12.25 14.18 -13.29
C THR A 24 13.62 14.77 -12.96
N GLU A 25 13.79 15.46 -11.83
CA GLU A 25 15.06 16.10 -11.46
C GLU A 25 16.04 15.13 -10.79
N SER A 26 15.55 14.19 -9.96
CA SER A 26 16.36 13.15 -9.30
C SER A 26 17.26 12.36 -10.24
N SER A 27 16.81 12.12 -11.47
CA SER A 27 17.58 11.38 -12.48
C SER A 27 18.95 12.01 -12.75
N LYS A 28 19.10 13.33 -12.60
CA LYS A 28 20.40 14.01 -12.79
C LYS A 28 21.38 13.70 -11.67
N TYR A 29 20.91 13.70 -10.41
CA TYR A 29 21.76 13.45 -9.25
C TYR A 29 22.31 12.01 -9.25
N TYR A 30 21.48 11.02 -9.60
CA TYR A 30 21.97 9.65 -9.75
C TYR A 30 23.06 9.52 -10.83
N GLN A 31 22.92 10.22 -11.96
CA GLN A 31 23.96 10.23 -13.00
C GLN A 31 25.25 10.89 -12.55
N GLU A 32 25.15 11.96 -11.76
CA GLU A 32 26.29 12.67 -11.21
C GLU A 32 27.05 11.77 -10.22
N PHE A 33 26.36 11.22 -9.22
CA PHE A 33 26.98 10.35 -8.23
C PHE A 33 27.50 9.03 -8.82
N ALA A 34 26.82 8.44 -9.81
CA ALA A 34 27.33 7.26 -10.52
C ALA A 34 28.70 7.49 -11.19
N LYS A 35 29.03 8.74 -11.54
CA LYS A 35 30.37 9.11 -12.05
C LYS A 35 31.38 9.33 -10.93
N ILE A 36 30.93 9.78 -9.76
CA ILE A 36 31.80 10.09 -8.61
C ILE A 36 32.23 8.82 -7.89
N ILE A 37 31.28 7.93 -7.55
CA ILE A 37 31.54 6.75 -6.72
C ILE A 37 32.71 5.87 -7.23
N PRO A 38 32.91 5.61 -8.54
CA PRO A 38 34.04 4.82 -9.02
C PRO A 38 35.43 5.37 -8.65
N HIS A 39 35.53 6.65 -8.26
CA HIS A 39 36.78 7.27 -7.81
C HIS A 39 37.08 7.01 -6.33
N LEU A 40 36.12 6.47 -5.57
CA LEU A 40 36.27 6.13 -4.16
C LEU A 40 36.91 4.75 -3.99
N ARG A 41 37.75 4.59 -2.97
CA ARG A 41 38.45 3.34 -2.65
C ARG A 41 37.85 2.68 -1.41
N ALA A 42 37.60 1.38 -1.50
CA ALA A 42 37.21 0.56 -0.35
C ALA A 42 38.28 0.63 0.75
N GLU A 43 37.86 0.51 2.02
CA GLU A 43 38.70 0.57 3.23
C GLU A 43 39.31 1.95 3.54
N GLU A 44 39.50 2.82 2.54
CA GLU A 44 39.97 4.19 2.70
C GLU A 44 38.82 5.20 2.76
N ASP A 45 37.98 5.22 1.73
CA ASP A 45 36.93 6.23 1.52
C ASP A 45 35.56 5.74 2.01
N TYR A 46 35.35 4.43 2.13
CA TYR A 46 34.12 3.83 2.66
C TYR A 46 34.37 2.44 3.24
N GLN A 47 33.50 2.03 4.16
CA GLN A 47 33.51 0.72 4.82
C GLN A 47 32.25 -0.07 4.46
N ILE A 48 32.42 -1.36 4.18
CA ILE A 48 31.33 -2.27 3.86
C ILE A 48 31.09 -3.19 5.06
N ASP A 49 29.83 -3.27 5.51
CA ASP A 49 29.38 -4.33 6.41
C ASP A 49 28.63 -5.39 5.60
N GLU A 50 29.29 -6.51 5.33
CA GLU A 50 28.72 -7.61 4.55
C GLU A 50 27.55 -8.30 5.27
N LYS A 51 27.58 -8.35 6.61
CA LYS A 51 26.53 -8.99 7.41
C LYS A 51 25.24 -8.19 7.36
N LEU A 52 25.36 -6.86 7.31
CA LEU A 52 24.24 -5.94 7.31
C LEU A 52 23.83 -5.47 5.91
N LYS A 53 24.63 -5.81 4.88
CA LYS A 53 24.49 -5.26 3.52
C LYS A 53 24.34 -3.73 3.57
N ALA A 54 25.22 -3.10 4.33
CA ALA A 54 25.28 -1.65 4.52
C ALA A 54 26.66 -1.11 4.15
N VAL A 55 26.72 0.14 3.67
CA VAL A 55 27.97 0.83 3.36
C VAL A 55 27.94 2.22 3.95
N THR A 56 29.03 2.59 4.61
CA THR A 56 29.17 3.87 5.30
C THR A 56 30.40 4.59 4.77
N LEU A 57 30.28 5.88 4.45
CA LEU A 57 31.41 6.72 4.08
C LEU A 57 32.29 7.01 5.30
N THR A 58 33.60 7.03 5.09
CA THR A 58 34.54 7.56 6.09
C THR A 58 34.60 9.08 5.98
N GLU A 59 35.12 9.77 7.00
CA GLU A 59 35.36 11.23 6.94
C GLU A 59 36.18 11.61 5.70
N ARG A 60 37.24 10.83 5.42
CA ARG A 60 38.07 11.01 4.22
C ARG A 60 37.29 10.82 2.92
N GLY A 61 36.34 9.90 2.88
CA GLY A 61 35.45 9.71 1.73
C GLY A 61 34.53 10.91 1.51
N ILE A 62 34.01 11.49 2.59
CA ILE A 62 33.17 12.69 2.56
C ILE A 62 33.97 13.87 1.99
N ASP A 63 35.16 14.15 2.54
CA ASP A 63 36.04 15.23 2.06
C ASP A 63 36.37 15.12 0.56
N LYS A 64 36.54 13.88 0.08
CA LYS A 64 36.86 13.61 -1.32
C LYS A 64 35.67 13.87 -2.24
N VAL A 65 34.47 13.48 -1.81
CA VAL A 65 33.24 13.78 -2.55
C VAL A 65 32.99 15.29 -2.56
N GLU A 66 33.17 15.98 -1.45
CA GLU A 66 33.04 17.44 -1.34
C GLU A 66 33.99 18.18 -2.29
N LYS A 67 35.26 17.75 -2.38
CA LYS A 67 36.23 18.30 -3.33
C LYS A 67 35.84 18.09 -4.79
N ILE A 68 35.27 16.92 -5.12
CA ILE A 68 34.81 16.63 -6.49
C ILE A 68 33.59 17.48 -6.86
N LEU A 69 32.69 17.73 -5.89
CA LEU A 69 31.51 18.55 -6.06
C LEU A 69 31.78 20.06 -5.93
N GLY A 70 32.95 20.45 -5.41
CA GLY A 70 33.30 21.84 -5.13
C GLY A 70 32.48 22.45 -3.99
N LEU A 71 32.17 21.66 -2.96
CA LEU A 71 31.38 22.06 -1.79
C LEU A 71 32.30 22.15 -0.55
N GLU A 72 32.00 23.05 0.39
CA GLU A 72 32.68 23.11 1.69
C GLU A 72 32.09 22.12 2.69
N ASN A 73 30.76 21.92 2.66
CA ASN A 73 30.08 20.95 3.52
C ASN A 73 28.83 20.38 2.83
N ILE A 74 28.83 19.09 2.53
CA ILE A 74 27.73 18.40 1.84
C ILE A 74 26.43 18.40 2.66
N TYR A 75 26.55 18.38 4.00
CA TYR A 75 25.40 18.37 4.92
C TYR A 75 24.71 19.73 5.00
N GLU A 76 25.45 20.83 4.81
CA GLU A 76 24.94 22.20 4.96
C GLU A 76 24.51 22.83 3.63
N GLU A 77 25.29 22.67 2.56
CA GLU A 77 25.04 23.37 1.29
C GLU A 77 23.97 22.70 0.41
N LYS A 78 23.97 21.37 0.38
CA LYS A 78 23.12 20.57 -0.51
C LYS A 78 22.14 19.65 0.24
N GLY A 79 22.33 19.50 1.55
CA GLY A 79 21.39 18.87 2.48
C GLY A 79 21.25 17.35 2.34
N MET A 80 20.27 16.80 3.06
CA MET A 80 20.00 15.36 3.21
C MET A 80 19.70 14.64 1.87
N LYS A 81 19.19 15.38 0.88
CA LYS A 81 18.85 14.86 -0.45
C LYS A 81 20.09 14.37 -1.22
N TYR A 82 21.17 15.16 -1.21
CA TYR A 82 22.43 14.76 -1.85
C TYR A 82 23.07 13.57 -1.13
N LEU A 83 23.02 13.56 0.20
CA LEU A 83 23.53 12.45 1.00
C LEU A 83 22.78 11.14 0.67
N HIS A 84 21.45 11.18 0.58
CA HIS A 84 20.66 10.02 0.19
C HIS A 84 21.09 9.47 -1.18
N TYR A 85 21.20 10.34 -2.20
CA TYR A 85 21.63 9.89 -3.54
C TYR A 85 23.06 9.34 -3.55
N LEU A 86 23.97 9.96 -2.80
CA LEU A 86 25.33 9.48 -2.62
C LEU A 86 25.37 8.09 -1.97
N GLU A 87 24.61 7.89 -0.89
CA GLU A 87 24.49 6.61 -0.18
C GLU A 87 23.90 5.53 -1.09
N GLN A 88 22.83 5.82 -1.83
CA GLN A 88 22.23 4.85 -2.76
C GLN A 88 23.17 4.52 -3.93
N ALA A 89 23.86 5.50 -4.47
CA ALA A 89 24.87 5.30 -5.51
C ALA A 89 26.02 4.42 -5.01
N LEU A 90 26.53 4.72 -3.81
CA LEU A 90 27.59 3.95 -3.17
C LEU A 90 27.15 2.51 -2.91
N ARG A 91 25.94 2.32 -2.36
CA ARG A 91 25.35 1.01 -2.09
C ARG A 91 25.16 0.20 -3.37
N GLY A 92 24.59 0.81 -4.41
CA GLY A 92 24.40 0.18 -5.72
C GLY A 92 25.72 -0.18 -6.40
N GLN A 93 26.77 0.62 -6.23
CA GLN A 93 28.10 0.32 -6.77
C GLN A 93 28.76 -0.87 -6.07
N THR A 94 28.74 -0.85 -4.74
CA THR A 94 29.56 -1.72 -3.89
C THR A 94 28.90 -3.07 -3.63
N LEU A 95 27.65 -3.06 -3.18
CA LEU A 95 26.95 -4.26 -2.70
C LEU A 95 26.22 -5.03 -3.79
N PHE A 96 25.77 -4.36 -4.85
CA PHE A 96 24.96 -4.97 -5.91
C PHE A 96 25.81 -5.23 -7.16
N LYS A 97 25.98 -6.51 -7.49
CA LYS A 97 26.79 -6.98 -8.61
C LYS A 97 25.91 -7.43 -9.78
N ARG A 98 26.29 -6.96 -10.97
CA ARG A 98 25.73 -7.43 -12.23
C ARG A 98 26.01 -8.94 -12.39
N ASP A 99 25.06 -9.63 -12.99
CA ASP A 99 25.03 -11.08 -13.22
C ASP A 99 24.99 -11.94 -11.94
N LYS A 100 24.77 -11.31 -10.78
CA LYS A 100 24.52 -11.98 -9.49
C LYS A 100 23.21 -11.51 -8.87
N ASP A 101 23.11 -10.20 -8.59
CA ASP A 101 21.94 -9.60 -7.94
C ASP A 101 20.93 -9.04 -8.97
N TYR A 102 21.41 -8.73 -10.17
CA TYR A 102 20.59 -8.30 -11.31
C TYR A 102 21.28 -8.55 -12.65
N VAL A 103 20.50 -8.46 -13.72
CA VAL A 103 20.99 -8.41 -15.10
C VAL A 103 20.47 -7.17 -15.80
N VAL A 104 21.19 -6.71 -16.83
CA VAL A 104 20.72 -5.64 -17.71
C VAL A 104 20.23 -6.27 -19.01
N LYS A 105 18.94 -6.14 -19.33
CA LYS A 105 18.33 -6.68 -20.55
C LYS A 105 17.40 -5.65 -21.18
N ASN A 106 17.49 -5.48 -22.49
CA ASN A 106 16.69 -4.49 -23.24
C ASN A 106 16.82 -3.04 -22.72
N GLY A 107 17.97 -2.69 -22.13
CA GLY A 107 18.18 -1.37 -21.54
C GLY A 107 17.45 -1.16 -20.20
N GLU A 108 17.04 -2.23 -19.52
CA GLU A 108 16.42 -2.21 -18.20
C GLU A 108 17.19 -3.10 -17.20
N VAL A 109 17.21 -2.69 -15.93
CA VAL A 109 17.76 -3.48 -14.83
C VAL A 109 16.69 -4.45 -14.33
N ILE A 110 16.98 -5.74 -14.34
CA ILE A 110 16.06 -6.80 -13.89
C ILE A 110 16.69 -7.53 -12.71
N ILE A 111 15.99 -7.55 -11.58
CA ILE A 111 16.45 -8.21 -10.35
C ILE A 111 16.51 -9.73 -10.55
N VAL A 112 17.56 -10.37 -10.05
CA VAL A 112 17.74 -11.82 -10.02
C VAL A 112 17.40 -12.33 -8.63
N ASP A 113 16.61 -13.40 -8.54
CA ASP A 113 16.35 -14.10 -7.29
C ASP A 113 17.61 -14.86 -6.83
N GLU A 114 18.13 -14.52 -5.64
CA GLU A 114 19.40 -15.07 -5.11
C GLU A 114 19.38 -16.59 -4.93
N PHE A 115 18.20 -17.22 -4.77
CA PHE A 115 18.08 -18.66 -4.51
C PHE A 115 17.88 -19.46 -5.79
N THR A 116 17.13 -18.92 -6.74
CA THR A 116 16.69 -19.65 -7.94
C THR A 116 17.35 -19.19 -9.23
N GLY A 117 18.04 -18.04 -9.22
CA GLY A 117 18.61 -17.41 -10.40
C GLY A 117 17.55 -16.89 -11.40
N ARG A 118 16.28 -16.90 -11.02
CA ARG A 118 15.17 -16.47 -11.89
C ARG A 118 15.15 -14.95 -12.00
N LEU A 119 14.89 -14.47 -13.22
CA LEU A 119 14.66 -13.05 -13.47
C LEU A 119 13.30 -12.63 -12.93
N MET A 120 13.25 -11.50 -12.21
CA MET A 120 12.03 -10.92 -11.65
C MET A 120 11.65 -9.62 -12.38
N PRO A 121 11.15 -9.70 -13.63
CA PRO A 121 10.75 -8.52 -14.39
C PRO A 121 9.61 -7.77 -13.68
N GLY A 122 9.68 -6.43 -13.70
CA GLY A 122 8.72 -5.55 -13.04
C GLY A 122 8.96 -5.32 -11.54
N ARG A 123 9.89 -6.05 -10.89
CA ARG A 123 10.32 -5.75 -9.53
C ARG A 123 11.44 -4.71 -9.52
N ARG A 124 11.37 -3.78 -8.57
CA ARG A 124 12.35 -2.71 -8.36
C ARG A 124 12.76 -2.65 -6.90
N TRP A 125 14.00 -2.20 -6.64
CA TRP A 125 14.42 -1.87 -5.29
C TRP A 125 13.86 -0.50 -4.89
N SER A 126 13.56 -0.33 -3.60
CA SER A 126 12.99 0.88 -3.03
C SER A 126 14.06 1.91 -2.64
N GLY A 127 13.62 3.15 -2.36
CA GLY A 127 14.45 4.20 -1.77
C GLY A 127 15.65 4.59 -2.64
N GLY A 128 15.44 4.80 -3.95
CA GLY A 128 16.48 5.26 -4.85
C GLY A 128 17.52 4.25 -5.32
N LEU A 129 17.58 3.06 -4.71
CA LEU A 129 18.59 2.07 -5.04
C LEU A 129 18.48 1.56 -6.48
N HIS A 130 17.26 1.37 -7.00
CA HIS A 130 17.08 0.89 -8.36
C HIS A 130 17.54 1.92 -9.39
N GLN A 131 17.26 3.20 -9.14
CA GLN A 131 17.68 4.33 -9.97
C GLN A 131 19.21 4.51 -9.91
N ALA A 132 19.80 4.32 -8.73
CA ALA A 132 21.25 4.32 -8.57
C ALA A 132 21.93 3.20 -9.39
N ILE A 133 21.33 2.00 -9.44
CA ILE A 133 21.83 0.89 -10.27
C ILE A 133 21.57 1.16 -11.76
N GLU A 134 20.42 1.72 -12.11
CA GLU A 134 20.12 2.17 -13.48
C GLU A 134 21.19 3.18 -13.96
N ALA A 135 21.57 4.14 -13.09
CA ALA A 135 22.60 5.13 -13.37
C ALA A 135 24.00 4.52 -13.48
N LYS A 136 24.35 3.60 -12.57
CA LYS A 136 25.61 2.83 -12.58
C LYS A 136 25.82 2.09 -13.91
N GLU A 137 24.78 1.45 -14.42
CA GLU A 137 24.83 0.66 -15.66
C GLU A 137 24.63 1.50 -16.92
N GLY A 138 24.43 2.82 -16.78
CA GLY A 138 24.22 3.74 -17.90
C GLY A 138 22.92 3.51 -18.66
N VAL A 139 21.92 2.89 -18.03
CA VAL A 139 20.60 2.67 -18.63
C VAL A 139 19.68 3.85 -18.38
N ARG A 140 18.52 3.85 -19.05
CA ARG A 140 17.52 4.91 -18.86
C ARG A 140 17.01 4.88 -17.41
N ILE A 141 17.31 5.94 -16.67
CA ILE A 141 16.81 6.12 -15.31
C ILE A 141 15.35 6.47 -15.40
N ASN A 142 14.53 5.66 -14.73
CA ASN A 142 13.12 5.96 -14.60
C ASN A 142 12.92 6.90 -13.40
N PRO A 143 12.18 8.02 -13.56
CA PRO A 143 11.88 8.96 -12.49
C PRO A 143 11.43 8.28 -11.20
N GLU A 144 11.94 8.74 -10.06
CA GLU A 144 11.39 8.34 -8.77
C GLU A 144 9.95 8.84 -8.63
N SER A 145 9.17 8.20 -7.77
CA SER A 145 7.87 8.73 -7.37
C SER A 145 8.05 9.47 -6.05
N ILE A 146 7.97 10.81 -6.08
CA ILE A 146 7.98 11.63 -4.86
C ILE A 146 6.61 11.61 -4.20
N VAL A 147 6.59 11.57 -2.87
CA VAL A 147 5.35 11.62 -2.09
C VAL A 147 4.90 13.07 -1.95
N LEU A 148 3.76 13.41 -2.57
CA LEU A 148 3.12 14.73 -2.45
C LEU A 148 2.29 14.87 -1.17
N ALA A 149 1.65 13.78 -0.77
CA ALA A 149 0.88 13.69 0.46
C ALA A 149 0.81 12.23 0.89
N SER A 150 0.85 12.00 2.20
CA SER A 150 0.67 10.68 2.78
C SER A 150 -0.13 10.79 4.07
N ILE A 151 -1.00 9.82 4.35
CA ILE A 151 -1.71 9.66 5.62
C ILE A 151 -2.01 8.18 5.86
N THR A 152 -1.87 7.70 7.09
CA THR A 152 -2.31 6.34 7.45
C THR A 152 -3.83 6.27 7.58
N PHE A 153 -4.42 5.08 7.37
CA PHE A 153 -5.85 4.85 7.63
C PHE A 153 -6.23 5.22 9.06
N GLN A 154 -5.35 4.89 10.02
CA GLN A 154 -5.46 5.21 11.43
C GLN A 154 -5.67 6.71 11.63
N ASN A 155 -4.71 7.53 11.18
CA ASN A 155 -4.78 8.98 11.37
C ASN A 155 -5.88 9.64 10.54
N TYR A 156 -6.19 9.11 9.34
CA TYR A 156 -7.32 9.59 8.54
C TYR A 156 -8.65 9.44 9.29
N PHE A 157 -8.94 8.25 9.84
CA PHE A 157 -10.21 8.02 10.54
C PHE A 157 -10.28 8.69 11.91
N ARG A 158 -9.15 8.95 12.58
CA ARG A 158 -9.08 9.74 13.82
C ARG A 158 -9.51 11.20 13.64
N MET A 159 -9.51 11.72 12.41
CA MET A 159 -9.99 13.08 12.12
C MET A 159 -11.51 13.24 12.23
N TYR A 160 -12.27 12.14 12.22
CA TYR A 160 -13.73 12.20 12.32
C TYR A 160 -14.16 12.53 13.75
N ARG A 161 -15.05 13.52 13.90
CA ARG A 161 -15.62 13.91 15.21
C ARG A 161 -16.28 12.74 15.95
N LYS A 162 -16.91 11.83 15.21
CA LYS A 162 -17.54 10.62 15.73
C LYS A 162 -17.21 9.45 14.82
N LEU A 163 -16.61 8.43 15.39
CA LEU A 163 -16.27 7.19 14.71
C LEU A 163 -17.12 6.05 15.28
N ALA A 164 -17.58 5.17 14.41
CA ALA A 164 -18.31 3.95 14.76
C ALA A 164 -18.16 2.98 13.60
N GLY A 165 -18.31 1.68 13.85
CA GLY A 165 -18.25 0.68 12.80
C GLY A 165 -19.01 -0.59 13.15
N MET A 166 -19.15 -1.46 12.15
CA MET A 166 -19.83 -2.74 12.26
C MET A 166 -19.03 -3.82 11.53
N THR A 167 -19.06 -5.04 12.06
CA THR A 167 -18.45 -6.24 11.46
C THR A 167 -18.92 -7.46 12.27
N GLY A 168 -18.83 -8.65 11.68
CA GLY A 168 -19.08 -9.90 12.39
C GLY A 168 -17.95 -10.35 13.32
N THR A 169 -16.76 -9.75 13.25
CA THR A 169 -15.53 -10.33 13.85
C THR A 169 -14.62 -9.36 14.61
N ALA A 170 -15.16 -8.26 15.16
CA ALA A 170 -14.35 -7.25 15.87
C ALA A 170 -13.79 -7.69 17.24
N ALA A 171 -14.42 -8.66 17.91
CA ALA A 171 -14.12 -8.98 19.32
C ALA A 171 -12.66 -9.36 19.57
N THR A 172 -12.02 -10.06 18.63
CA THR A 172 -10.60 -10.47 18.74
C THR A 172 -9.64 -9.29 18.67
N SER A 173 -10.04 -8.17 18.06
CA SER A 173 -9.22 -6.99 17.86
C SER A 173 -9.70 -5.80 18.71
N ALA A 174 -10.52 -6.05 19.74
CA ALA A 174 -11.11 -5.02 20.59
C ALA A 174 -10.05 -4.14 21.28
N GLU A 175 -8.94 -4.73 21.72
CA GLU A 175 -7.84 -3.99 22.33
C GLU A 175 -7.17 -3.02 21.34
N GLU A 176 -6.97 -3.42 20.09
CA GLU A 176 -6.42 -2.57 19.04
C GLU A 176 -7.39 -1.42 18.70
N PHE A 177 -8.69 -1.71 18.62
CA PHE A 177 -9.74 -0.71 18.41
C PHE A 177 -9.77 0.35 19.51
N ASP A 178 -9.70 -0.06 20.78
CA ASP A 178 -9.66 0.89 21.91
C ASP A 178 -8.36 1.71 21.91
N LYS A 179 -7.20 1.04 21.78
CA LYS A 179 -5.90 1.70 21.87
C LYS A 179 -5.71 2.74 20.76
N VAL A 180 -6.00 2.38 19.51
CA VAL A 180 -5.74 3.21 18.33
C VAL A 180 -6.87 4.19 18.05
N TYR A 181 -8.12 3.74 18.15
CA TYR A 181 -9.30 4.50 17.68
C TYR A 181 -10.25 4.94 18.79
N LYS A 182 -10.03 4.51 20.04
CA LYS A 182 -10.95 4.74 21.17
C LYS A 182 -12.35 4.19 20.88
N LEU A 183 -12.39 3.04 20.20
CA LEU A 183 -13.62 2.34 19.86
C LEU A 183 -13.81 1.12 20.78
N GLU A 184 -14.90 1.13 21.55
CA GLU A 184 -15.35 -0.03 22.29
C GLU A 184 -16.06 -1.03 21.36
N VAL A 185 -15.83 -2.32 21.58
CA VAL A 185 -16.49 -3.39 20.82
C VAL A 185 -17.62 -3.98 21.65
N VAL A 186 -18.85 -3.87 21.13
CA VAL A 186 -20.04 -4.47 21.73
C VAL A 186 -20.50 -5.64 20.87
N ILE A 187 -20.66 -6.82 21.48
CA ILE A 187 -21.17 -8.01 20.81
C ILE A 187 -22.70 -7.96 20.86
N ILE A 188 -23.31 -7.74 19.70
CA ILE A 188 -24.78 -7.73 19.57
C ILE A 188 -25.27 -9.19 19.47
N PRO A 189 -26.25 -9.61 20.29
CA PRO A 189 -26.84 -10.93 20.18
C PRO A 189 -27.42 -11.20 18.78
N THR A 190 -27.25 -12.42 18.30
CA THR A 190 -27.82 -12.85 17.01
C THR A 190 -29.35 -12.89 17.08
N ASN A 191 -30.04 -12.48 16.00
CA ASN A 191 -31.50 -12.55 15.90
C ASN A 191 -32.06 -13.97 16.13
N LYS A 192 -31.35 -14.98 15.63
CA LYS A 192 -31.66 -16.40 15.82
C LYS A 192 -30.41 -17.15 16.27
N PRO A 193 -30.52 -18.21 17.09
CA PRO A 193 -29.38 -19.02 17.50
C PRO A 193 -28.60 -19.58 16.32
N VAL A 194 -27.28 -19.55 16.40
CA VAL A 194 -26.41 -20.16 15.39
C VAL A 194 -26.40 -21.68 15.60
N ILE A 195 -26.89 -22.43 14.61
CA ILE A 195 -26.90 -23.91 14.60
C ILE A 195 -25.91 -24.51 13.60
N ARG A 196 -25.01 -23.67 13.05
CA ARG A 196 -23.96 -24.11 12.11
C ARG A 196 -23.01 -25.09 12.81
N GLN A 197 -22.63 -26.15 12.11
CA GLN A 197 -21.63 -27.12 12.57
C GLN A 197 -20.24 -26.75 12.04
N ASP A 198 -19.36 -26.26 12.92
CA ASP A 198 -17.95 -26.02 12.59
C ASP A 198 -17.14 -27.30 12.86
N LEU A 199 -16.81 -28.02 11.79
CA LEU A 199 -16.11 -29.30 11.83
C LEU A 199 -14.61 -29.10 12.09
N PRO A 200 -13.92 -30.07 12.73
CA PRO A 200 -12.48 -29.99 12.95
C PRO A 200 -11.70 -29.97 11.63
N ASP A 201 -10.55 -29.30 11.66
CA ASP A 201 -9.65 -29.20 10.52
C ASP A 201 -9.13 -30.57 10.09
N ARG A 202 -9.07 -30.82 8.77
CA ARG A 202 -8.39 -31.99 8.19
C ARG A 202 -7.03 -31.58 7.67
N ILE A 203 -5.97 -32.11 8.27
CA ILE A 203 -4.59 -31.69 8.00
C ILE A 203 -3.88 -32.76 7.17
N TYR A 204 -3.20 -32.35 6.10
CA TYR A 204 -2.52 -33.25 5.17
C TYR A 204 -1.03 -32.97 5.13
N LYS A 205 -0.23 -33.98 4.78
CA LYS A 205 1.21 -33.83 4.65
C LYS A 205 1.58 -32.93 3.47
N THR A 206 0.97 -33.14 2.31
CA THR A 206 1.29 -32.45 1.06
C THR A 206 0.13 -31.61 0.55
N MET A 207 0.45 -30.60 -0.25
CA MET A 207 -0.55 -29.75 -0.90
C MET A 207 -1.39 -30.56 -1.90
N ALA A 208 -0.78 -31.53 -2.59
CA ALA A 208 -1.46 -32.44 -3.50
C ALA A 208 -2.50 -33.32 -2.78
N GLY A 209 -2.14 -33.91 -1.64
CA GLY A 209 -3.05 -34.71 -0.80
C GLY A 209 -4.23 -33.88 -0.30
N LYS A 210 -3.97 -32.66 0.17
CA LYS A 210 -5.00 -31.69 0.59
C LYS A 210 -6.02 -31.43 -0.53
N PHE A 211 -5.56 -31.01 -1.72
CA PHE A 211 -6.47 -30.65 -2.80
C PHE A 211 -7.24 -31.85 -3.36
N LYS A 212 -6.64 -33.04 -3.38
CA LYS A 212 -7.34 -34.28 -3.72
C LYS A 212 -8.51 -34.52 -2.76
N ALA A 213 -8.29 -34.36 -1.46
CA ALA A 213 -9.34 -34.51 -0.45
C ALA A 213 -10.43 -33.43 -0.53
N VAL A 214 -10.05 -32.18 -0.82
CA VAL A 214 -11.01 -31.09 -1.06
C VAL A 214 -11.92 -31.41 -2.24
N VAL A 215 -11.36 -31.88 -3.36
CA VAL A 215 -12.13 -32.26 -4.56
C VAL A 215 -13.09 -33.41 -4.26
N GLU A 216 -12.65 -34.42 -3.51
CA GLU A 216 -13.49 -35.54 -3.12
C GLU A 216 -14.66 -35.10 -2.22
N GLU A 217 -14.40 -34.23 -1.23
CA GLU A 217 -15.46 -33.67 -0.37
C GLU A 217 -16.49 -32.87 -1.19
N ILE A 218 -16.01 -32.03 -2.12
CA ILE A 218 -16.88 -31.27 -3.03
C ILE A 218 -17.73 -32.22 -3.87
N LYS A 219 -17.13 -33.28 -4.42
CA LYS A 219 -17.82 -34.27 -5.25
C LYS A 219 -18.95 -34.96 -4.48
N ILE A 220 -18.67 -35.46 -3.27
CA ILE A 220 -19.64 -36.15 -2.42
C ILE A 220 -20.84 -35.25 -2.10
N ARG A 221 -20.59 -33.98 -1.76
CA ARG A 221 -21.66 -33.03 -1.40
C ARG A 221 -22.42 -32.51 -2.61
N HIS A 222 -21.72 -32.26 -3.73
CA HIS A 222 -22.33 -31.85 -4.99
C HIS A 222 -23.28 -32.92 -5.52
N GLN A 223 -22.91 -34.21 -5.45
CA GLN A 223 -23.77 -35.33 -5.83
C GLN A 223 -25.06 -35.40 -4.98
N LYS A 224 -25.01 -34.98 -3.71
CA LYS A 224 -26.19 -34.86 -2.83
C LYS A 224 -27.01 -33.59 -3.12
N GLY A 225 -26.50 -32.67 -3.93
CA GLY A 225 -27.14 -31.39 -4.24
C GLY A 225 -26.91 -30.30 -3.19
N GLN A 226 -25.99 -30.47 -2.24
CA GLN A 226 -25.71 -29.45 -1.23
C GLN A 226 -24.86 -28.31 -1.84
N PRO A 227 -25.23 -27.02 -1.63
CA PRO A 227 -24.39 -25.91 -2.07
C PRO A 227 -23.09 -25.82 -1.29
N ILE A 228 -22.02 -25.45 -2.00
CA ILE A 228 -20.66 -25.40 -1.46
C ILE A 228 -20.01 -24.06 -1.82
N LEU A 229 -19.45 -23.40 -0.82
CA LEU A 229 -18.55 -22.25 -0.97
C LEU A 229 -17.14 -22.67 -0.58
N VAL A 230 -16.17 -22.54 -1.48
CA VAL A 230 -14.77 -22.82 -1.23
C VAL A 230 -13.99 -21.51 -1.15
N GLY A 231 -13.38 -21.23 -0.01
CA GLY A 231 -12.52 -20.08 0.21
C GLY A 231 -11.04 -20.45 0.02
N THR A 232 -10.35 -19.71 -0.85
CA THR A 232 -8.89 -19.83 -1.02
C THR A 232 -8.17 -18.50 -0.77
N THR A 233 -6.86 -18.58 -0.56
CA THR A 233 -6.00 -17.43 -0.24
C THR A 233 -5.49 -16.68 -1.46
N SER A 234 -5.51 -17.28 -2.66
CA SER A 234 -4.93 -16.66 -3.86
C SER A 234 -5.66 -17.04 -5.16
N ILE A 235 -5.55 -16.16 -6.16
CA ILE A 235 -6.12 -16.38 -7.50
C ILE A 235 -5.51 -17.64 -8.14
N GLU A 236 -4.22 -17.88 -7.94
CA GLU A 236 -3.53 -19.07 -8.46
C GLU A 236 -4.17 -20.36 -7.93
N LYS A 237 -4.46 -20.41 -6.62
CA LYS A 237 -5.09 -21.58 -5.98
C LYS A 237 -6.54 -21.75 -6.42
N ASN A 238 -7.28 -20.66 -6.63
CA ASN A 238 -8.61 -20.69 -7.26
C ASN A 238 -8.58 -21.36 -8.63
N GLU A 239 -7.69 -20.90 -9.52
CA GLU A 239 -7.55 -21.44 -10.89
C GLU A 239 -7.08 -22.89 -10.87
N PHE A 240 -6.18 -23.23 -9.95
CA PHE A 240 -5.72 -24.61 -9.76
C PHE A 240 -6.86 -25.54 -9.35
N LEU A 241 -7.63 -25.17 -8.32
CA LEU A 241 -8.79 -25.95 -7.88
C LEU A 241 -9.86 -26.05 -8.97
N SER A 242 -10.10 -24.96 -9.69
CA SER A 242 -11.04 -24.93 -10.82
C SER A 242 -10.68 -25.98 -11.87
N LYS A 243 -9.40 -26.08 -12.27
CA LYS A 243 -8.93 -27.10 -13.21
C LYS A 243 -9.14 -28.53 -12.69
N LEU A 244 -8.97 -28.75 -11.38
CA LEU A 244 -9.22 -30.07 -10.79
C LEU A 244 -10.71 -30.43 -10.83
N LEU A 245 -11.60 -29.49 -10.50
CA LEU A 245 -13.05 -29.70 -10.57
C LEU A 245 -13.54 -29.89 -12.01
N GLN A 246 -12.94 -29.19 -13.00
CA GLN A 246 -13.25 -29.39 -14.42
C GLN A 246 -12.93 -30.82 -14.88
N ARG A 247 -11.82 -31.40 -14.40
CA ARG A 247 -11.45 -32.79 -14.71
C ARG A 247 -12.44 -33.80 -14.15
N GLU A 248 -13.03 -33.52 -12.99
CA GLU A 248 -14.07 -34.34 -12.38
C GLU A 248 -15.48 -34.04 -12.92
N GLY A 249 -15.62 -33.11 -13.88
CA GLY A 249 -16.90 -32.75 -14.50
C GLY A 249 -17.87 -31.98 -13.58
N ILE A 250 -17.36 -31.34 -12.52
CA ILE A 250 -18.20 -30.62 -11.54
C ILE A 250 -18.41 -29.18 -12.00
N PRO A 251 -19.65 -28.74 -12.30
CA PRO A 251 -19.94 -27.35 -12.66
C PRO A 251 -19.70 -26.42 -11.47
N HIS A 252 -18.92 -25.37 -11.67
CA HIS A 252 -18.59 -24.41 -10.62
C HIS A 252 -18.41 -22.99 -11.17
N GLN A 253 -18.37 -22.02 -10.27
CA GLN A 253 -18.06 -20.63 -10.55
C GLN A 253 -16.79 -20.21 -9.79
N VAL A 254 -15.99 -19.32 -10.39
CA VAL A 254 -14.75 -18.82 -9.78
C VAL A 254 -14.85 -17.31 -9.63
N LEU A 255 -14.60 -16.80 -8.42
CA LEU A 255 -14.64 -15.39 -8.08
C LEU A 255 -13.25 -14.95 -7.63
N ASN A 256 -12.66 -13.99 -8.37
CA ASN A 256 -11.26 -13.59 -8.23
C ASN A 256 -11.11 -12.12 -7.78
N ALA A 257 -12.19 -11.48 -7.31
CA ALA A 257 -12.22 -10.06 -6.90
C ALA A 257 -11.87 -9.08 -8.04
N LYS A 258 -12.20 -9.42 -9.30
CA LYS A 258 -11.91 -8.58 -10.48
C LYS A 258 -13.09 -7.71 -10.89
N TYR A 259 -14.31 -8.24 -10.77
CA TYR A 259 -15.53 -7.56 -11.23
C TYR A 259 -16.61 -7.62 -10.14
N HIS A 260 -16.56 -6.68 -9.19
CA HIS A 260 -17.39 -6.73 -7.97
C HIS A 260 -18.90 -6.90 -8.22
N GLU A 261 -19.47 -6.20 -9.21
CA GLU A 261 -20.91 -6.29 -9.51
C GLU A 261 -21.32 -7.69 -9.99
N LYS A 262 -20.63 -8.22 -11.01
CA LYS A 262 -20.89 -9.57 -11.54
C LYS A 262 -20.61 -10.67 -10.52
N GLU A 263 -19.54 -10.52 -9.74
CA GLU A 263 -19.21 -11.48 -8.69
C GLU A 263 -20.26 -11.45 -7.56
N GLY A 264 -20.81 -10.27 -7.28
CA GLY A 264 -21.95 -10.09 -6.38
C GLY A 264 -23.20 -10.83 -6.86
N GLU A 265 -23.53 -10.71 -8.15
CA GLU A 265 -24.65 -11.46 -8.75
C GLU A 265 -24.45 -12.97 -8.65
N ILE A 266 -23.24 -13.46 -8.92
CA ILE A 266 -22.93 -14.89 -8.84
C ILE A 266 -23.01 -15.40 -7.39
N ILE A 267 -22.43 -14.68 -6.43
CA ILE A 267 -22.42 -15.12 -5.03
C ILE A 267 -23.80 -15.07 -4.40
N ALA A 268 -24.66 -14.14 -4.82
CA ALA A 268 -26.06 -14.09 -4.41
C ALA A 268 -26.83 -15.37 -4.81
N GLN A 269 -26.36 -16.10 -5.83
CA GLN A 269 -26.92 -17.39 -6.25
C GLN A 269 -26.16 -18.61 -5.66
N ALA A 270 -25.15 -18.41 -4.84
CA ALA A 270 -24.32 -19.50 -4.32
C ALA A 270 -25.07 -20.47 -3.39
N GLY A 271 -26.20 -20.05 -2.81
CA GLY A 271 -27.05 -20.86 -1.94
C GLY A 271 -28.06 -21.75 -2.67
N ARG A 272 -28.01 -21.82 -4.00
CA ARG A 272 -28.86 -22.70 -4.82
C ARG A 272 -28.41 -24.16 -4.80
N LEU A 273 -29.33 -25.07 -5.05
CA LEU A 273 -29.13 -26.52 -5.05
C LEU A 273 -27.97 -26.91 -5.98
N GLY A 274 -27.04 -27.68 -5.45
CA GLY A 274 -25.87 -28.22 -6.17
C GLY A 274 -24.84 -27.17 -6.60
N ARG A 275 -24.98 -25.90 -6.21
CA ARG A 275 -24.06 -24.84 -6.66
C ARG A 275 -22.70 -24.97 -5.99
N VAL A 276 -21.63 -24.95 -6.78
CA VAL A 276 -20.25 -24.89 -6.29
C VAL A 276 -19.66 -23.54 -6.65
N THR A 277 -19.19 -22.80 -5.65
CA THR A 277 -18.59 -21.47 -5.84
C THR A 277 -17.21 -21.45 -5.18
N ILE A 278 -16.18 -21.12 -5.94
CA ILE A 278 -14.81 -20.92 -5.46
C ILE A 278 -14.58 -19.40 -5.38
N ALA A 279 -14.14 -18.90 -4.23
CA ALA A 279 -13.93 -17.48 -3.99
C ALA A 279 -12.58 -17.23 -3.32
N THR A 280 -11.89 -16.17 -3.72
CA THR A 280 -10.81 -15.60 -2.89
C THR A 280 -11.40 -14.85 -1.69
N ASN A 281 -10.58 -14.57 -0.68
CA ASN A 281 -11.00 -13.89 0.56
C ASN A 281 -11.81 -12.60 0.38
N MET A 282 -11.51 -11.83 -0.67
CA MET A 282 -12.19 -10.55 -0.92
C MET A 282 -13.39 -10.67 -1.86
N ALA A 283 -13.55 -11.81 -2.56
CA ALA A 283 -14.55 -11.95 -3.59
C ALA A 283 -15.94 -12.19 -2.99
N GLY A 284 -16.93 -11.41 -3.45
CA GLY A 284 -18.32 -11.50 -2.96
C GLY A 284 -18.53 -11.04 -1.52
N ARG A 285 -17.64 -10.17 -1.01
CA ARG A 285 -17.85 -9.49 0.27
C ARG A 285 -19.05 -8.54 0.21
N GLY A 286 -19.75 -8.37 1.33
CA GLY A 286 -20.96 -7.54 1.41
C GLY A 286 -22.21 -8.14 0.78
N VAL A 287 -22.13 -9.34 0.18
CA VAL A 287 -23.29 -10.02 -0.40
C VAL A 287 -23.65 -11.27 0.41
N ASP A 288 -24.93 -11.35 0.74
CA ASP A 288 -25.52 -12.43 1.51
C ASP A 288 -25.76 -13.66 0.63
N ILE A 289 -25.35 -14.83 1.12
CA ILE A 289 -25.67 -16.12 0.50
C ILE A 289 -26.93 -16.64 1.15
N ILE A 290 -28.07 -16.41 0.49
CA ILE A 290 -29.38 -16.87 0.94
C ILE A 290 -29.63 -18.26 0.36
N LEU A 291 -30.12 -19.20 1.18
CA LEU A 291 -30.48 -20.55 0.72
C LEU A 291 -31.64 -20.45 -0.29
N GLY A 292 -31.52 -21.10 -1.44
CA GLY A 292 -32.44 -20.96 -2.57
C GLY A 292 -32.15 -19.78 -3.52
N GLY A 293 -31.08 -19.00 -3.27
CA GLY A 293 -30.65 -17.89 -4.12
C GLY A 293 -31.30 -16.55 -3.77
N ASN A 294 -31.07 -15.54 -4.62
CA ASN A 294 -31.64 -14.19 -4.48
C ASN A 294 -32.38 -13.77 -5.76
N PRO A 295 -33.70 -13.48 -5.73
CA PRO A 295 -34.59 -13.63 -4.58
C PRO A 295 -34.74 -15.10 -4.14
N PRO A 296 -35.06 -15.36 -2.86
CA PRO A 296 -35.13 -16.71 -2.33
C PRO A 296 -36.31 -17.48 -2.92
N ASP A 297 -36.03 -18.65 -3.50
CA ASP A 297 -37.04 -19.66 -3.82
C ASP A 297 -37.34 -20.49 -2.55
N PRO A 298 -38.55 -20.42 -1.96
CA PRO A 298 -38.87 -21.13 -0.72
C PRO A 298 -38.76 -22.65 -0.83
N VAL A 299 -39.08 -23.22 -2.00
CA VAL A 299 -39.07 -24.66 -2.26
C VAL A 299 -37.62 -25.14 -2.35
N GLU A 300 -36.79 -24.40 -3.07
CA GLU A 300 -35.36 -24.70 -3.19
C GLU A 300 -34.64 -24.51 -1.85
N ALA A 301 -34.96 -23.43 -1.13
CA ALA A 301 -34.39 -23.13 0.18
C ALA A 301 -34.64 -24.27 1.18
N GLU A 302 -35.86 -24.81 1.22
CA GLU A 302 -36.19 -25.91 2.14
C GLU A 302 -35.47 -27.21 1.80
N LYS A 303 -35.33 -27.54 0.51
CA LYS A 303 -34.49 -28.67 0.08
C LYS A 303 -33.05 -28.49 0.52
N VAL A 304 -32.48 -27.29 0.33
CA VAL A 304 -31.12 -26.97 0.77
C VAL A 304 -30.98 -27.09 2.29
N ARG A 305 -31.97 -26.66 3.08
CA ARG A 305 -31.96 -26.85 4.54
C ARG A 305 -31.95 -28.32 4.94
N GLN A 306 -32.77 -29.16 4.30
CA GLN A 306 -32.81 -30.61 4.54
C GLN A 306 -31.48 -31.30 4.21
N LEU A 307 -30.74 -30.76 3.24
CA LEU A 307 -29.39 -31.22 2.89
C LEU A 307 -28.28 -30.71 3.84
N GLY A 308 -28.65 -29.97 4.89
CA GLY A 308 -27.71 -29.43 5.88
C GLY A 308 -27.23 -28.00 5.58
N GLY A 309 -27.89 -27.29 4.67
CA GLY A 309 -27.61 -25.90 4.33
C GLY A 309 -26.33 -25.69 3.52
N LEU A 310 -25.79 -24.48 3.54
CA LEU A 310 -24.52 -24.15 2.87
C LEU A 310 -23.35 -24.85 3.58
N HIS A 311 -22.50 -25.53 2.81
CA HIS A 311 -21.22 -26.03 3.28
C HIS A 311 -20.08 -25.09 2.88
N VAL A 312 -19.24 -24.70 3.84
CA VAL A 312 -18.09 -23.82 3.61
C VAL A 312 -16.80 -24.61 3.77
N ILE A 313 -15.94 -24.58 2.75
CA ILE A 313 -14.62 -25.20 2.78
C ILE A 313 -13.55 -24.11 2.79
N GLY A 314 -12.70 -24.09 3.80
CA GLY A 314 -11.46 -23.31 3.78
C GLY A 314 -10.31 -24.18 3.28
N THR A 315 -9.60 -23.77 2.23
CA THR A 315 -8.47 -24.57 1.69
C THR A 315 -7.14 -24.27 2.38
N GLU A 316 -7.13 -23.35 3.34
CA GLU A 316 -5.96 -22.85 4.07
C GLU A 316 -6.42 -22.00 5.26
N ARG A 317 -5.54 -21.83 6.26
CA ARG A 317 -5.75 -20.83 7.32
C ARG A 317 -5.27 -19.47 6.85
N HIS A 318 -6.03 -18.44 7.22
CA HIS A 318 -5.65 -17.06 6.99
C HIS A 318 -4.65 -16.56 8.02
N GLU A 319 -4.08 -15.39 7.77
CA GLU A 319 -3.17 -14.72 8.70
C GLU A 319 -3.85 -14.34 10.04
N ALA A 320 -5.18 -14.24 10.06
CA ALA A 320 -5.92 -13.90 11.27
C ALA A 320 -7.15 -14.79 11.43
N ARG A 321 -7.41 -15.24 12.66
CA ARG A 321 -8.53 -16.14 12.98
C ARG A 321 -9.89 -15.52 12.64
N ARG A 322 -10.01 -14.20 12.74
CA ARG A 322 -11.22 -13.47 12.32
C ARG A 322 -11.56 -13.68 10.85
N ILE A 323 -10.58 -13.73 9.94
CA ILE A 323 -10.83 -13.94 8.51
C ILE A 323 -11.36 -15.36 8.27
N ASP A 324 -10.80 -16.36 8.96
CA ASP A 324 -11.36 -17.72 8.94
C ASP A 324 -12.81 -17.73 9.43
N ASN A 325 -13.11 -17.02 10.52
CA ASN A 325 -14.46 -16.94 11.07
C ASN A 325 -15.44 -16.20 10.16
N GLN A 326 -14.99 -15.19 9.41
CA GLN A 326 -15.81 -14.54 8.38
C GLN A 326 -16.19 -15.52 7.27
N LEU A 327 -15.23 -16.36 6.83
CA LEU A 327 -15.50 -17.41 5.86
C LEU A 327 -16.54 -18.41 6.41
N ARG A 328 -16.35 -18.93 7.64
CA ARG A 328 -17.35 -19.78 8.31
C ARG A 328 -18.72 -19.10 8.42
N GLY A 329 -18.73 -17.81 8.72
CA GLY A 329 -19.90 -16.94 8.84
C GLY A 329 -20.71 -16.76 7.55
N ARG A 330 -20.19 -17.22 6.39
CA ARG A 330 -20.98 -17.30 5.16
C ARG A 330 -22.10 -18.33 5.23
N ALA A 331 -21.98 -19.35 6.08
CA ALA A 331 -23.01 -20.34 6.36
C ALA A 331 -23.71 -20.11 7.71
N GLY A 332 -24.92 -20.66 7.83
CA GLY A 332 -25.70 -20.66 9.07
C GLY A 332 -26.30 -19.30 9.46
N ARG A 333 -26.65 -18.49 8.45
CA ARG A 333 -27.25 -17.17 8.67
C ARG A 333 -28.70 -17.29 9.15
N GLN A 334 -29.14 -16.37 10.01
CA GLN A 334 -30.53 -16.34 10.51
C GLN A 334 -31.02 -17.69 11.05
N GLY A 335 -30.14 -18.44 11.72
CA GLY A 335 -30.46 -19.75 12.29
C GLY A 335 -30.66 -20.88 11.27
N ASP A 336 -30.29 -20.66 10.00
CA ASP A 336 -30.27 -21.74 9.01
C ASP A 336 -29.23 -22.82 9.40
N PRO A 337 -29.45 -24.08 8.99
CA PRO A 337 -28.43 -25.11 9.06
C PRO A 337 -27.26 -24.73 8.15
N GLY A 338 -26.09 -25.27 8.46
CA GLY A 338 -24.88 -25.06 7.69
C GLY A 338 -23.73 -25.82 8.29
N SER A 339 -22.64 -25.98 7.55
CA SER A 339 -21.41 -26.55 8.09
C SER A 339 -20.19 -25.86 7.52
N SER A 340 -19.09 -25.88 8.27
CA SER A 340 -17.80 -25.40 7.78
C SER A 340 -16.69 -26.38 8.11
N GLN A 341 -15.67 -26.49 7.25
CA GLN A 341 -14.48 -27.31 7.50
C GLN A 341 -13.25 -26.71 6.81
N PHE A 342 -12.10 -26.76 7.46
CA PHE A 342 -10.83 -26.37 6.87
C PHE A 342 -10.01 -27.59 6.49
N PHE A 343 -9.46 -27.58 5.28
CA PHE A 343 -8.53 -28.56 4.75
C PHE A 343 -7.18 -27.89 4.65
N LEU A 344 -6.20 -28.38 5.40
CA LEU A 344 -4.90 -27.72 5.58
C LEU A 344 -3.78 -28.64 5.13
N SER A 345 -2.65 -28.06 4.77
CA SER A 345 -1.41 -28.77 4.49
C SER A 345 -0.29 -28.24 5.34
N LEU A 346 0.64 -29.12 5.71
CA LEU A 346 1.89 -28.73 6.33
C LEU A 346 2.80 -27.92 5.37
N GLU A 347 2.51 -27.96 4.06
CA GLU A 347 3.18 -27.16 3.02
C GLU A 347 2.52 -25.79 2.77
N ASP A 348 1.41 -25.48 3.45
CA ASP A 348 0.74 -24.19 3.32
C ASP A 348 1.64 -23.04 3.78
N ASP A 349 1.44 -21.84 3.23
CA ASP A 349 2.32 -20.69 3.46
C ASP A 349 2.45 -20.34 4.96
N LEU A 350 1.34 -20.39 5.70
CA LEU A 350 1.35 -20.17 7.15
C LEU A 350 2.30 -21.14 7.87
N MET A 351 2.23 -22.43 7.52
CA MET A 351 3.05 -23.47 8.14
C MET A 351 4.50 -23.38 7.68
N ARG A 352 4.76 -23.19 6.39
CA ARG A 352 6.10 -23.07 5.84
C ARG A 352 6.89 -21.93 6.47
N ILE A 353 6.24 -20.78 6.66
CA ILE A 353 6.89 -19.55 7.15
C ILE A 353 6.95 -19.52 8.69
N PHE A 354 5.87 -19.91 9.38
CA PHE A 354 5.73 -19.65 10.82
C PHE A 354 5.72 -20.90 11.71
N ALA A 355 5.72 -22.12 11.15
CA ALA A 355 5.84 -23.33 11.96
C ALA A 355 7.22 -23.42 12.64
N SER A 356 7.22 -23.92 13.88
CA SER A 356 8.45 -24.14 14.65
C SER A 356 9.33 -25.23 14.03
N ASP A 357 10.64 -25.15 14.27
CA ASP A 357 11.61 -26.12 13.75
C ASP A 357 11.33 -27.55 14.20
N LYS A 358 10.72 -27.72 15.37
CA LYS A 358 10.26 -29.02 15.88
C LYS A 358 9.17 -29.64 14.99
N VAL A 359 8.24 -28.82 14.49
CA VAL A 359 7.19 -29.30 13.57
C VAL A 359 7.82 -29.68 12.23
N LYS A 360 8.74 -28.86 11.71
CA LYS A 360 9.49 -29.17 10.47
C LYS A 360 10.30 -30.47 10.58
N ALA A 361 10.96 -30.71 11.71
CA ALA A 361 11.70 -31.95 11.97
C ALA A 361 10.77 -33.18 12.10
N LEU A 362 9.60 -33.00 12.73
CA LEU A 362 8.59 -34.03 12.86
C LEU A 362 8.02 -34.44 11.49
N MET A 363 7.87 -33.50 10.55
CA MET A 363 7.39 -33.75 9.18
C MET A 363 8.31 -34.69 8.38
N ASN A 364 9.62 -34.54 8.56
CA ASN A 364 10.62 -35.35 7.86
C ASN A 364 10.72 -36.76 8.45
N THR A 365 10.44 -36.90 9.75
CA THR A 365 10.56 -38.17 10.48
C THR A 365 9.31 -39.05 10.35
N LEU A 366 8.12 -38.45 10.21
CA LEU A 366 6.86 -39.18 10.10
C LEU A 366 6.60 -39.70 8.66
N LYS A 367 6.61 -41.04 8.51
CA LYS A 367 6.17 -41.75 7.29
C LYS A 367 4.63 -41.81 7.21
N ILE A 368 3.98 -40.65 7.20
CA ILE A 368 2.52 -40.56 7.03
C ILE A 368 2.18 -40.65 5.54
N PRO A 369 1.19 -41.49 5.13
CA PRO A 369 0.65 -41.51 3.77
C PRO A 369 0.12 -40.13 3.35
N GLU A 370 0.36 -39.73 2.10
CA GLU A 370 0.02 -38.37 1.65
C GLU A 370 -1.50 -38.07 1.61
N ASP A 371 -2.32 -39.12 1.53
CA ASP A 371 -3.77 -39.05 1.34
C ASP A 371 -4.59 -39.22 2.62
N GLN A 372 -3.95 -39.48 3.77
CA GLN A 372 -4.64 -39.64 5.05
C GLN A 372 -4.57 -38.35 5.90
N PRO A 373 -5.70 -37.93 6.51
CA PRO A 373 -5.70 -36.78 7.40
C PRO A 373 -4.92 -37.10 8.68
N ILE A 374 -4.13 -36.14 9.14
CA ILE A 374 -3.35 -36.21 10.36
C ILE A 374 -4.20 -35.67 11.51
N GLU A 375 -4.79 -36.57 12.29
CA GLU A 375 -5.54 -36.21 13.49
C GLU A 375 -4.61 -36.20 14.71
N ALA A 376 -3.81 -35.14 14.83
CA ALA A 376 -2.92 -34.95 15.98
C ALA A 376 -3.20 -33.60 16.65
N LYS A 377 -3.70 -33.63 17.90
CA LYS A 377 -3.93 -32.43 18.72
C LYS A 377 -2.70 -31.49 18.78
N LEU A 378 -1.50 -32.07 18.73
CA LEU A 378 -0.23 -31.34 18.68
C LEU A 378 -0.14 -30.43 17.44
N ILE A 379 -0.60 -30.89 16.28
CA ILE A 379 -0.50 -30.15 15.01
C ILE A 379 -1.55 -29.04 14.96
N SER A 380 -2.78 -29.30 15.41
CA SER A 380 -3.80 -28.25 15.51
C SER A 380 -3.33 -27.09 16.40
N GLY A 381 -2.73 -27.39 17.56
CA GLY A 381 -2.14 -26.37 18.43
C GLY A 381 -0.97 -25.61 17.80
N ALA A 382 -0.15 -26.28 16.98
CA ALA A 382 0.93 -25.64 16.24
C ALA A 382 0.42 -24.66 15.17
N ILE A 383 -0.68 -25.00 14.50
CA ILE A 383 -1.34 -24.12 13.51
C ILE A 383 -1.90 -22.87 14.20
N GLU A 384 -2.58 -23.04 15.34
CA GLU A 384 -3.10 -21.92 16.13
C GLU A 384 -1.97 -21.00 16.62
N ALA A 385 -0.86 -21.58 17.10
CA ALA A 385 0.32 -20.81 17.51
C ALA A 385 0.98 -20.06 16.35
N ALA A 386 1.05 -20.68 15.16
CA ALA A 386 1.56 -20.02 13.95
C ALA A 386 0.66 -18.84 13.54
N GLN A 387 -0.67 -19.00 13.61
CA GLN A 387 -1.65 -17.95 13.33
C GLN A 387 -1.57 -16.79 14.35
N ALA A 388 -1.43 -17.09 15.64
CA ALA A 388 -1.25 -16.07 16.66
C ALA A 388 0.07 -15.29 16.48
N LYS A 389 1.14 -15.97 16.06
CA LYS A 389 2.45 -15.35 15.82
C LYS A 389 2.42 -14.38 14.64
N ILE A 390 1.79 -14.76 13.52
CA ILE A 390 1.66 -13.86 12.35
C ILE A 390 0.72 -12.69 12.66
N GLU A 391 -0.34 -12.90 13.46
CA GLU A 391 -1.24 -11.82 13.90
C GLU A 391 -0.50 -10.81 14.78
N GLY A 392 0.29 -11.28 15.75
CA GLY A 392 1.16 -10.43 16.57
C GLY A 392 2.21 -9.67 15.75
N PHE A 393 2.86 -10.35 14.80
CA PHE A 393 3.81 -9.71 13.90
C PHE A 393 3.16 -8.59 13.05
N ASN A 394 1.97 -8.85 12.51
CA ASN A 394 1.23 -7.85 11.75
C ASN A 394 0.75 -6.69 12.63
N PHE A 395 0.38 -6.94 13.88
CA PHE A 395 0.05 -5.91 14.86
C PHE A 395 1.26 -5.01 15.15
N ASP A 396 2.43 -5.58 15.41
CA ASP A 396 3.66 -4.83 15.66
C ASP A 396 4.07 -3.98 14.44
N LEU A 397 3.95 -4.52 13.23
CA LEU A 397 4.17 -3.77 12.00
C LEU A 397 3.24 -2.56 11.88
N ARG A 398 1.93 -2.74 12.12
CA ARG A 398 0.97 -1.62 12.07
C ARG A 398 1.24 -0.59 13.14
N LYS A 399 1.54 -1.03 14.36
CA LYS A 399 1.91 -0.15 15.47
C LYS A 399 3.13 0.69 15.11
N HIS A 400 4.18 0.06 14.57
CA HIS A 400 5.37 0.78 14.12
C HIS A 400 5.05 1.76 12.98
N VAL A 401 4.24 1.39 11.98
CA VAL A 401 3.83 2.33 10.91
C VAL A 401 3.08 3.54 11.48
N LEU A 402 2.17 3.30 12.42
CA LEU A 402 1.41 4.36 13.10
C LEU A 402 2.31 5.29 13.92
N GLU A 403 3.28 4.76 14.67
CA GLU A 403 4.18 5.56 15.52
C GLU A 403 4.99 6.59 14.71
N TYR A 404 5.48 6.20 13.53
CA TYR A 404 6.19 7.12 12.64
C TYR A 404 5.23 8.12 11.97
N ASP A 405 4.05 7.67 11.56
CA ASP A 405 3.04 8.58 11.00
C ASP A 405 2.48 9.54 12.05
N ASP A 406 2.43 9.20 13.33
CA ASP A 406 1.98 10.10 14.40
C ASP A 406 2.89 11.32 14.57
N VAL A 407 4.20 11.16 14.35
CA VAL A 407 5.15 12.28 14.29
C VAL A 407 4.82 13.16 13.07
N MET A 408 4.63 12.55 11.90
CA MET A 408 4.28 13.28 10.68
C MET A 408 2.91 13.92 10.75
N ASN A 409 1.96 13.31 11.45
CA ASN A 409 0.61 13.81 11.60
C ASN A 409 0.60 15.14 12.37
N LYS A 410 1.43 15.27 13.41
CA LYS A 410 1.59 16.56 14.12
C LYS A 410 2.11 17.66 13.20
N HIS A 411 3.12 17.36 12.39
CA HIS A 411 3.64 18.31 11.40
C HIS A 411 2.57 18.69 10.36
N ARG A 412 1.85 17.69 9.87
CA ARG A 412 0.76 17.81 8.89
C ARG A 412 -0.37 18.68 9.42
N GLU A 413 -0.81 18.48 10.66
CA GLU A 413 -1.87 19.26 11.30
C GLU A 413 -1.53 20.75 11.33
N VAL A 414 -0.30 21.09 11.74
CA VAL A 414 0.18 22.47 11.80
C VAL A 414 0.26 23.08 10.39
N ILE A 415 0.87 22.39 9.43
CA ILE A 415 0.99 22.90 8.05
C ILE A 415 -0.37 23.03 7.38
N TYR A 416 -1.27 22.06 7.55
CA TYR A 416 -2.61 22.10 6.95
C TYR A 416 -3.47 23.18 7.59
N LYS A 417 -3.30 23.45 8.89
CA LYS A 417 -3.92 24.59 9.56
C LYS A 417 -3.39 25.90 8.98
N LYS A 418 -2.07 26.08 8.90
CA LYS A 418 -1.44 27.28 8.32
C LYS A 418 -1.86 27.51 6.86
N ARG A 419 -1.95 26.44 6.07
CA ARG A 419 -2.43 26.47 4.69
C ARG A 419 -3.88 26.96 4.58
N ARG A 420 -4.77 26.48 5.46
CA ARG A 420 -6.16 26.94 5.53
C ARG A 420 -6.25 28.40 5.97
N GLU A 421 -5.44 28.80 6.96
CA GLU A 421 -5.35 30.18 7.40
C GLU A 421 -4.92 31.09 6.23
N PHE A 422 -3.85 30.74 5.51
CA PHE A 422 -3.41 31.47 4.31
C PHE A 422 -4.48 31.57 3.22
N LEU A 423 -5.31 30.54 3.05
CA LEU A 423 -6.43 30.61 2.11
C LEU A 423 -7.50 31.64 2.52
N GLN A 424 -7.64 31.92 3.82
CA GLN A 424 -8.65 32.79 4.41
C GLN A 424 -8.14 34.21 4.74
N VAL A 425 -6.83 34.48 4.67
CA VAL A 425 -6.28 35.82 4.92
C VAL A 425 -6.81 36.81 3.88
N GLU A 426 -7.48 37.86 4.36
CA GLU A 426 -7.96 38.99 3.54
C GLU A 426 -6.91 40.11 3.45
N ASN A 427 -6.26 40.45 4.58
CA ASN A 427 -5.24 41.49 4.65
C ASN A 427 -3.83 40.89 4.82
N TRP A 428 -3.10 40.74 3.71
CA TRP A 428 -1.76 40.20 3.71
C TRP A 428 -0.70 41.19 4.19
N GLU A 429 -0.95 42.49 4.10
CA GLU A 429 -0.03 43.51 4.62
C GLU A 429 0.11 43.35 6.14
N LEU A 430 -1.02 43.21 6.84
CA LEU A 430 -1.02 42.97 8.28
C LEU A 430 -0.40 41.61 8.63
N ALA A 431 -0.74 40.56 7.86
CA ALA A 431 -0.23 39.21 8.12
C ALA A 431 1.30 39.14 8.01
N ILE A 432 1.86 39.73 6.94
CA ILE A 432 3.31 39.79 6.72
C ILE A 432 3.97 40.74 7.71
N GLY A 433 3.32 41.86 8.04
CA GLY A 433 3.80 42.82 9.03
C GLY A 433 4.13 42.19 10.39
N ASN A 434 3.38 41.16 10.79
CA ASN A 434 3.61 40.41 12.03
C ASN A 434 4.86 39.50 12.00
N TRP A 435 5.42 39.22 10.82
CA TRP A 435 6.62 38.38 10.65
C TRP A 435 7.90 39.19 10.50
N LEU A 436 7.79 40.51 10.33
CA LEU A 436 8.93 41.39 10.12
C LEU A 436 9.72 41.57 11.41
N LYS A 437 11.05 41.55 11.30
CA LYS A 437 11.96 41.65 12.44
C LYS A 437 12.45 43.08 12.65
N ASN A 438 12.57 43.85 11.57
CA ASN A 438 13.25 45.15 11.58
C ASN A 438 12.40 46.24 10.93
N ASP A 439 12.64 47.51 11.27
CA ASP A 439 11.88 48.64 10.74
C ASP A 439 12.16 48.91 9.25
N GLU A 440 13.34 48.54 8.74
CA GLU A 440 13.64 48.59 7.31
C GLU A 440 12.71 47.69 6.49
N GLU A 441 12.42 46.48 6.98
CA GLU A 441 11.51 45.55 6.30
C GLU A 441 10.08 46.09 6.28
N LYS A 442 9.66 46.83 7.32
CA LYS A 442 8.34 47.47 7.39
C LYS A 442 8.21 48.56 6.34
N ILE A 443 9.24 49.40 6.21
CA ILE A 443 9.28 50.45 5.18
C ILE A 443 9.26 49.81 3.78
N ALA A 444 10.04 48.75 3.58
CA ALA A 444 10.07 48.01 2.31
C ALA A 444 8.71 47.40 1.97
N LEU A 445 8.00 46.82 2.95
CA LEU A 445 6.66 46.27 2.77
C LEU A 445 5.66 47.38 2.37
N GLN A 446 5.67 48.52 3.06
CA GLN A 446 4.79 49.65 2.72
C GLN A 446 5.02 50.16 1.30
N ASN A 447 6.28 50.25 0.87
CA ASN A 447 6.63 50.60 -0.50
C ASN A 447 6.12 49.55 -1.49
N LYS A 448 6.24 48.26 -1.15
CA LYS A 448 5.75 47.15 -1.97
C LYS A 448 4.23 47.13 -2.12
N VAL A 449 3.50 47.43 -1.04
CA VAL A 449 2.04 47.57 -1.04
C VAL A 449 1.61 48.71 -1.96
N LYS A 450 2.28 49.86 -1.87
CA LYS A 450 2.02 51.00 -2.78
C LYS A 450 2.31 50.66 -4.24
N GLU A 451 3.38 49.92 -4.52
CA GLU A 451 3.75 49.51 -5.87
C GLU A 451 2.74 48.52 -6.49
N LEU A 452 2.28 47.53 -5.71
CA LEU A 452 1.40 46.48 -6.20
C LEU A 452 -0.10 46.86 -6.13
N GLY A 453 -0.46 47.85 -5.31
CA GLY A 453 -1.83 48.30 -5.11
C GLY A 453 -2.79 47.16 -4.76
N ASP A 454 -3.95 47.13 -5.40
CA ASP A 454 -5.01 46.14 -5.16
C ASP A 454 -4.56 44.68 -5.40
N LYS A 455 -3.52 44.48 -6.24
CA LYS A 455 -2.99 43.14 -6.55
C LYS A 455 -2.11 42.57 -5.44
N PHE A 456 -1.67 43.39 -4.48
CA PHE A 456 -0.76 42.98 -3.41
C PHE A 456 -1.23 41.72 -2.70
N ASN A 457 -2.48 41.72 -2.21
CA ASN A 457 -3.05 40.59 -1.47
C ASN A 457 -3.11 39.30 -2.30
N GLN A 458 -3.44 39.41 -3.59
CA GLN A 458 -3.49 38.25 -4.49
C GLN A 458 -2.09 37.68 -4.74
N VAL A 459 -1.10 38.55 -4.99
CA VAL A 459 0.29 38.14 -5.21
C VAL A 459 0.88 37.53 -3.94
N ALA A 460 0.69 38.17 -2.78
CA ALA A 460 1.15 37.69 -1.49
C ALA A 460 0.57 36.30 -1.17
N LYS A 461 -0.73 36.09 -1.39
CA LYS A 461 -1.39 34.80 -1.22
C LYS A 461 -0.78 33.70 -2.11
N LEU A 462 -0.59 33.97 -3.40
CA LEU A 462 -0.02 33.01 -4.34
C LEU A 462 1.42 32.64 -3.96
N VAL A 463 2.23 33.63 -3.61
CA VAL A 463 3.62 33.43 -3.18
C VAL A 463 3.66 32.62 -1.88
N ALA A 464 2.85 32.99 -0.88
CA ALA A 464 2.81 32.32 0.41
C ALA A 464 2.38 30.85 0.31
N LEU A 465 1.33 30.55 -0.46
CA LEU A 465 0.87 29.18 -0.68
C LEU A 465 1.90 28.35 -1.45
N ARG A 466 2.52 28.92 -2.50
CA ARG A 466 3.54 28.22 -3.28
C ARG A 466 4.77 27.88 -2.43
N ILE A 467 5.23 28.82 -1.62
CA ILE A 467 6.39 28.61 -0.73
C ILE A 467 6.05 27.59 0.34
N LEU A 468 4.88 27.67 0.96
CA LEU A 468 4.42 26.70 1.95
C LEU A 468 4.37 25.28 1.37
N ASP A 469 3.73 25.11 0.20
CA ASP A 469 3.58 23.81 -0.44
C ASP A 469 4.97 23.26 -0.88
N MET A 470 5.85 24.10 -1.43
CA MET A 470 7.22 23.72 -1.82
C MET A 470 8.04 23.20 -0.63
N PHE A 471 8.10 23.96 0.46
CA PHE A 471 8.83 23.58 1.66
C PHE A 471 8.22 22.35 2.34
N TRP A 472 6.89 22.22 2.32
CA TRP A 472 6.23 21.03 2.85
C TRP A 472 6.60 19.77 2.06
N LEU A 473 6.65 19.84 0.73
CA LEU A 473 7.10 18.73 -0.11
C LEU A 473 8.55 18.34 0.19
N GLU A 474 9.44 19.31 0.29
CA GLU A 474 10.85 19.08 0.69
C GLU A 474 10.93 18.43 2.07
N HIS A 475 10.09 18.85 3.03
CA HIS A 475 10.03 18.25 4.35
C HIS A 475 9.53 16.80 4.32
N LEU A 476 8.52 16.48 3.50
CA LEU A 476 8.05 15.09 3.35
C LEU A 476 9.18 14.18 2.84
N GLU A 477 9.92 14.63 1.84
CA GLU A 477 11.07 13.93 1.26
C GLU A 477 12.19 13.75 2.32
N ASN A 478 12.56 14.82 3.03
CA ASN A 478 13.55 14.75 4.10
C ASN A 478 13.14 13.80 5.23
N MET A 479 11.86 13.77 5.59
CA MET A 479 11.34 12.87 6.62
C MET A 479 11.35 11.40 6.16
N GLU A 480 11.12 11.13 4.88
CA GLU A 480 11.28 9.79 4.31
C GLU A 480 12.74 9.32 4.37
N TYR A 481 13.69 10.16 3.96
CA TYR A 481 15.12 9.86 4.09
C TYR A 481 15.57 9.70 5.55
N LEU A 482 15.03 10.51 6.46
CA LEU A 482 15.31 10.38 7.88
C LEU A 482 14.79 9.03 8.41
N ARG A 483 13.58 8.62 8.03
CA ARG A 483 13.02 7.32 8.43
C ARG A 483 13.92 6.16 7.99
N ASP A 484 14.46 6.22 6.78
CA ASP A 484 15.33 5.17 6.25
C ASP A 484 16.72 5.18 6.89
N SER A 485 17.31 6.36 7.14
CA SER A 485 18.63 6.48 7.78
C SER A 485 18.63 6.08 9.25
N VAL A 486 17.56 6.34 9.98
CA VAL A 486 17.47 6.02 11.41
C VAL A 486 17.31 4.51 11.64
N ARG A 487 16.73 3.77 10.68
CA ARG A 487 16.75 2.30 10.67
C ARG A 487 18.17 1.73 10.64
N LEU A 488 19.08 2.39 9.94
CA LEU A 488 20.49 2.00 9.83
C LEU A 488 21.33 2.41 11.04
N ARG A 489 20.84 3.34 11.88
CA ARG A 489 21.53 3.81 13.10
C ARG A 489 21.12 3.08 14.39
N ALA A 490 20.15 2.16 14.29
CA ALA A 490 19.69 1.28 15.38
C ALA A 490 20.81 0.45 16.06
N TYR A 491 22.02 0.41 15.48
CA TYR A 491 23.20 -0.26 16.03
C TYR A 491 23.85 0.50 17.21
N GLY A 492 23.54 1.79 17.40
CA GLY A 492 24.13 2.63 18.45
C GLY A 492 23.47 2.55 19.84
N GLN A 493 22.70 1.50 20.14
CA GLN A 493 21.93 1.33 21.40
C GLN A 493 20.87 2.42 21.68
N ARG A 494 20.52 3.26 20.71
CA ARG A 494 19.44 4.25 20.82
C ARG A 494 18.21 3.79 20.04
N ASP A 495 17.04 4.08 20.58
CA ASP A 495 15.75 3.75 19.95
C ASP A 495 15.56 4.57 18.66
N PRO A 496 15.43 3.92 17.48
CA PRO A 496 15.20 4.59 16.20
C PRO A 496 14.02 5.57 16.20
N LEU A 497 12.91 5.24 16.88
CA LEU A 497 11.74 6.11 16.90
C LEU A 497 12.04 7.42 17.65
N VAL A 498 12.85 7.35 18.71
CA VAL A 498 13.25 8.53 19.50
C VAL A 498 14.11 9.47 18.66
N GLU A 499 15.09 8.93 17.93
CA GLU A 499 15.96 9.72 17.04
C GLU A 499 15.16 10.33 15.88
N TYR A 500 14.28 9.56 15.24
CA TYR A 500 13.38 10.06 14.21
C TYR A 500 12.51 11.21 14.72
N LYS A 501 11.99 11.10 15.95
CA LYS A 501 11.19 12.15 16.57
C LYS A 501 12.00 13.41 16.90
N SER A 502 13.21 13.27 17.45
CA SER A 502 14.05 14.42 17.80
C SER A 502 14.52 15.17 16.55
N GLU A 503 15.03 14.43 15.57
CA GLU A 503 15.52 15.00 14.31
C GLU A 503 14.38 15.57 13.48
N GLY A 504 13.26 14.85 13.38
CA GLY A 504 12.07 15.34 12.69
C GLY A 504 11.51 16.61 13.30
N HIS A 505 11.53 16.73 14.63
CA HIS A 505 11.09 17.96 15.30
C HIS A 505 12.04 19.14 15.04
N ARG A 506 13.36 18.89 15.01
CA ARG A 506 14.36 19.92 14.66
C ARG A 506 14.11 20.44 13.24
N LEU A 507 14.05 19.54 12.26
CA LEU A 507 13.78 19.87 10.86
C LEU A 507 12.47 20.65 10.71
N PHE A 508 11.42 20.26 11.44
CA PHE A 508 10.13 20.92 11.38
C PHE A 508 10.14 22.35 11.95
N ARG A 509 10.90 22.61 13.03
CA ARG A 509 11.04 23.99 13.55
C ARG A 509 11.79 24.87 12.55
N ASP A 510 12.85 24.34 11.95
CA ASP A 510 13.62 25.06 10.94
C ASP A 510 12.77 25.34 9.69
N LEU A 511 11.96 24.37 9.27
CA LEU A 511 10.98 24.52 8.20
C LEU A 511 10.04 25.71 8.43
N LEU A 512 9.41 25.79 9.61
CA LEU A 512 8.45 26.84 9.93
C LEU A 512 9.08 28.23 9.85
N LYS A 513 10.31 28.36 10.37
CA LYS A 513 11.09 29.61 10.31
C LYS A 513 11.46 29.96 8.86
N LYS A 514 11.96 28.99 8.09
CA LYS A 514 12.34 29.18 6.68
C LYS A 514 11.15 29.61 5.81
N ILE A 515 9.96 29.08 6.05
CA ILE A 515 8.74 29.46 5.32
C ILE A 515 8.49 30.97 5.48
N GLU A 516 8.45 31.48 6.71
CA GLU A 516 8.15 32.90 6.96
C GLU A 516 9.22 33.83 6.39
N GLU A 517 10.49 33.52 6.65
CA GLU A 517 11.63 34.29 6.14
C GLU A 517 11.65 34.33 4.60
N THR A 518 11.37 33.20 3.96
CA THR A 518 11.34 33.11 2.48
C THR A 518 10.15 33.84 1.89
N ILE A 519 8.98 33.80 2.55
CA ILE A 519 7.79 34.55 2.10
C ILE A 519 8.08 36.05 2.14
N VAL A 520 8.58 36.56 3.28
CA VAL A 520 8.94 37.99 3.44
C VAL A 520 9.95 38.39 2.36
N LYS A 521 11.08 37.68 2.27
CA LYS A 521 12.14 37.98 1.30
C LYS A 521 11.63 37.96 -0.15
N THR A 522 10.84 36.95 -0.51
CA THR A 522 10.32 36.82 -1.88
C THR A 522 9.37 37.97 -2.20
N ILE A 523 8.43 38.29 -1.32
CA ILE A 523 7.45 39.38 -1.53
C ILE A 523 8.14 40.74 -1.68
N LEU A 524 9.16 41.03 -0.86
CA LEU A 524 9.93 42.27 -0.95
C LEU A 524 10.75 42.36 -2.26
N GLN A 525 11.13 41.22 -2.85
CA GLN A 525 11.91 41.15 -4.08
C GLN A 525 11.06 40.98 -5.35
N VAL A 526 9.78 40.61 -5.24
CA VAL A 526 8.89 40.45 -6.40
C VAL A 526 8.83 41.77 -7.14
N SER A 527 9.28 41.80 -8.39
CA SER A 527 9.04 42.92 -9.30
C SER A 527 7.96 42.50 -10.30
N LEU A 528 6.95 43.34 -10.53
CA LEU A 528 6.04 43.11 -11.66
C LEU A 528 6.83 43.37 -12.94
N LYS A 529 7.38 42.32 -13.54
CA LYS A 529 7.54 42.34 -14.99
C LYS A 529 6.12 42.26 -15.53
N GLU A 530 5.69 43.29 -16.25
CA GLU A 530 4.60 43.13 -17.19
C GLU A 530 4.91 41.86 -17.98
N ALA A 531 4.00 40.88 -17.91
CA ALA A 531 4.05 39.79 -18.86
C ALA A 531 4.15 40.48 -20.23
N PRO A 532 5.11 40.11 -21.11
CA PRO A 532 5.10 40.64 -22.46
C PRO A 532 3.68 40.47 -22.96
N ALA A 533 3.06 41.58 -23.41
CA ALA A 533 1.74 41.55 -24.01
C ALA A 533 1.70 40.29 -24.89
N PRO A 534 0.70 39.41 -24.74
CA PRO A 534 0.70 38.15 -25.46
C PRO A 534 1.00 38.50 -26.90
N SER A 535 2.17 38.08 -27.38
CA SER A 535 2.57 38.42 -28.73
C SER A 535 1.42 37.91 -29.58
N SER A 536 0.76 38.82 -30.28
CA SER A 536 -0.15 38.50 -31.37
C SER A 536 0.66 37.95 -32.55
N GLN A 537 1.58 37.02 -32.28
CA GLN A 537 1.83 35.98 -33.23
C GLN A 537 0.57 35.12 -33.21
N PRO A 538 -0.08 34.90 -34.35
CA PRO A 538 -1.11 33.88 -34.41
C PRO A 538 -0.48 32.61 -33.88
N ILE A 539 -0.95 32.13 -32.73
CA ILE A 539 -0.76 30.75 -32.34
C ILE A 539 -1.36 30.00 -33.51
N ASN A 540 -0.51 29.38 -34.33
CA ASN A 540 -0.93 28.31 -35.21
C ASN A 540 -1.28 27.16 -34.27
N LEU A 541 -2.46 27.28 -33.65
CA LEU A 541 -3.22 26.17 -33.13
C LEU A 541 -3.44 25.30 -34.35
N THR A 542 -2.52 24.37 -34.60
CA THR A 542 -2.95 23.08 -35.09
C THR A 542 -3.95 22.60 -34.05
N LYS A 543 -5.22 22.95 -34.27
CA LYS A 543 -6.37 22.46 -33.54
C LYS A 543 -6.09 20.98 -33.34
N ALA A 544 -5.85 20.58 -32.09
CA ALA A 544 -6.02 19.19 -31.73
C ALA A 544 -7.46 18.88 -32.14
N LYS A 545 -7.62 18.23 -33.30
CA LYS A 545 -8.92 17.86 -33.84
C LYS A 545 -9.60 17.08 -32.72
N LYS A 546 -10.65 17.66 -32.16
CA LYS A 546 -11.57 16.97 -31.26
C LYS A 546 -11.98 15.70 -32.01
N LYS A 547 -11.43 14.54 -31.64
CA LYS A 547 -11.74 13.28 -32.29
C LYS A 547 -13.22 13.04 -32.06
N ILE A 548 -14.03 13.16 -33.11
CA ILE A 548 -15.46 12.87 -33.07
C ILE A 548 -15.61 11.40 -32.72
N GLY A 549 -16.30 11.12 -31.62
CA GLY A 549 -16.59 9.75 -31.19
C GLY A 549 -17.47 9.05 -32.23
N ARG A 550 -17.28 7.74 -32.44
CA ARG A 550 -18.03 6.96 -33.43
C ARG A 550 -19.57 7.10 -33.32
N ASN A 551 -20.08 7.39 -32.11
CA ASN A 551 -21.52 7.53 -31.84
C ASN A 551 -22.01 8.99 -31.80
N ASP A 552 -21.12 9.98 -31.93
CA ASP A 552 -21.49 11.40 -31.92
C ASP A 552 -22.26 11.78 -33.20
N PRO A 553 -23.06 12.87 -33.18
CA PRO A 553 -23.67 13.43 -34.37
C PRO A 553 -22.62 13.75 -35.44
N CYS A 554 -22.89 13.36 -36.68
CA CYS A 554 -21.94 13.58 -37.77
C CYS A 554 -21.84 15.08 -38.10
N PRO A 555 -20.63 15.66 -38.18
CA PRO A 555 -20.42 17.09 -38.37
C PRO A 555 -20.84 17.61 -39.76
N CYS A 556 -21.15 16.72 -40.72
CA CYS A 556 -21.66 17.12 -42.04
C CYS A 556 -23.12 17.59 -42.03
N GLY A 557 -23.79 17.59 -40.87
CA GLY A 557 -25.17 18.04 -40.74
C GLY A 557 -26.22 17.05 -41.25
N SER A 558 -25.84 15.80 -41.54
CA SER A 558 -26.75 14.78 -42.08
C SER A 558 -27.78 14.24 -41.08
N GLY A 559 -27.73 14.65 -39.80
CA GLY A 559 -28.56 14.13 -38.72
C GLY A 559 -28.25 12.69 -38.28
N LYS A 560 -27.27 12.02 -38.90
CA LYS A 560 -26.87 10.62 -38.59
C LYS A 560 -25.65 10.59 -37.66
N LYS A 561 -25.44 9.47 -36.93
CA LYS A 561 -24.22 9.25 -36.11
C LYS A 561 -22.97 9.10 -37.00
N TYR A 562 -21.80 9.56 -36.54
CA TYR A 562 -20.56 9.60 -37.32
C TYR A 562 -20.22 8.28 -38.01
N LYS A 563 -20.31 7.13 -37.31
CA LYS A 563 -20.07 5.79 -37.87
C LYS A 563 -21.04 5.35 -38.99
N LYS A 564 -22.20 6.00 -39.12
CA LYS A 564 -23.21 5.71 -40.15
C LYS A 564 -23.18 6.74 -41.29
N CYS A 565 -22.20 7.63 -41.29
CA CYS A 565 -22.04 8.70 -42.29
C CYS A 565 -20.56 8.84 -42.65
N CYS A 566 -19.92 9.97 -42.34
CA CYS A 566 -18.54 10.25 -42.76
C CYS A 566 -17.48 9.33 -42.13
N GLY A 567 -17.81 8.57 -41.08
CA GLY A 567 -16.95 7.56 -40.47
C GLY A 567 -17.36 6.12 -40.80
N ARG A 568 -18.10 5.88 -41.89
CA ARG A 568 -18.55 4.53 -42.29
C ARG A 568 -17.39 3.68 -42.82
N ASP A 569 -16.42 4.32 -43.46
CA ASP A 569 -15.26 3.67 -44.10
C ASP A 569 -13.94 3.92 -43.33
N LEU A 570 -14.04 4.31 -42.05
CA LEU A 570 -12.93 4.58 -41.12
C LEU A 570 -12.86 3.57 -39.95
#